data_AF-A0A8C0UF73-F1
#
_entry.id   AF-A0A8C0UF73-F1
#
_cell.length_a   1.000
_cell.length_b   1.000
_cell.length_c   1.000
_cell.angle_alpha   90.00
_cell.angle_beta   90.00
_cell.angle_gamma   90.00
#
_symmetry.space_group_name_H-M   'P 1'
#
loop_
_entity.id
_entity.type
_entity.pdbx_description
1 polymer ?
#
loop_
_entity_poly.entity_id
_entity_poly.type
_entity_poly.pdbx_seq_one_letter_code
_entity_poly.pdbx_strand_id
1 'polypeptide(L)'
;AAIPRGRGGSRAPPAAGVPAQTPLWQEAYVEYLKSITLIAQALQEEAASTGKAGVTPDTPKLLKLAEQCLERVKSIAAALGDRPVLHRRVCSDEGGKLSPFLPPEIFQKLQIAEAQSCSYRELTPLEEASLQNQKLKAAYEARVARLNPSQAVQKTSLTLSLQRQMMENLVIAKAREETLQRKMEERRLRLQEAANR
;
A
#
# COMPACT_ATOMS: atom_id res chain seq x y z
N ALA A 1 -53.18 58.62 30.76
CA ALA A 1 -53.81 57.75 29.74
C ALA A 1 -52.73 57.29 28.75
N ALA A 2 -52.71 55.98 28.45
CA ALA A 2 -52.17 55.31 27.26
C ALA A 2 -50.68 55.45 26.84
N ILE A 3 -49.93 54.35 27.04
CA ILE A 3 -48.85 53.75 26.22
C ILE A 3 -49.48 53.29 24.86
N PRO A 4 -48.82 52.98 23.68
CA PRO A 4 -47.43 52.52 23.39
C PRO A 4 -46.74 53.08 22.12
N ARG A 5 -45.44 52.75 21.95
CA ARG A 5 -44.73 52.30 20.72
C ARG A 5 -43.25 52.15 21.10
N GLY A 6 -42.49 51.11 20.79
CA GLY A 6 -42.64 49.91 19.98
C GLY A 6 -41.21 49.39 19.74
N ARG A 7 -41.00 48.09 19.94
CA ARG A 7 -39.72 47.37 19.86
C ARG A 7 -39.02 47.49 18.50
N GLY A 8 -37.69 47.39 18.48
CA GLY A 8 -36.95 47.18 17.23
C GLY A 8 -35.43 46.99 17.34
N GLY A 9 -34.90 46.49 18.46
CA GLY A 9 -33.47 46.13 18.54
C GLY A 9 -33.24 44.71 18.02
N SER A 10 -33.04 44.56 16.71
CA SER A 10 -32.62 43.29 16.10
C SER A 10 -31.18 42.97 16.47
N ARG A 11 -30.99 42.36 17.65
CA ARG A 11 -29.78 41.60 17.98
C ARG A 11 -29.83 40.32 17.15
N ALA A 12 -29.08 40.30 16.05
CA ALA A 12 -28.89 39.10 15.25
C ALA A 12 -28.36 37.96 16.15
N PRO A 13 -28.96 36.75 16.12
CA PRO A 13 -28.36 35.60 16.77
C PRO A 13 -27.06 35.23 16.04
N PRO A 14 -26.00 34.79 16.75
CA PRO A 14 -24.85 34.20 16.09
C PRO A 14 -25.33 32.98 15.30
N ALA A 15 -24.90 32.90 14.05
CA ALA A 15 -25.22 31.85 13.11
C ALA A 15 -25.18 30.49 13.80
N ALA A 16 -26.32 29.79 13.79
CA ALA A 16 -26.41 28.40 14.17
C ALA A 16 -25.27 27.65 13.46
N GLY A 17 -24.42 27.00 14.25
CA GLY A 17 -23.33 26.20 13.76
C GLY A 17 -23.86 25.28 12.67
N VAL A 18 -23.29 25.41 11.48
CA VAL A 18 -23.47 24.43 10.41
C VAL A 18 -23.15 23.08 11.05
N PRO A 19 -24.10 22.12 11.11
CA PRO A 19 -23.77 20.80 11.64
C PRO A 19 -22.59 20.32 10.83
N ALA A 20 -21.48 20.01 11.52
CA ALA A 20 -20.34 19.38 10.90
C ALA A 20 -20.89 18.17 10.16
N GLN A 21 -21.03 18.29 8.84
CA GLN A 21 -21.63 17.25 8.03
C GLN A 21 -20.78 16.01 8.29
N THR A 22 -21.38 15.03 8.96
CA THR A 22 -20.74 13.74 9.14
C THR A 22 -20.41 13.28 7.73
N PRO A 23 -19.13 12.98 7.47
CA PRO A 23 -18.76 12.62 6.12
C PRO A 23 -19.59 11.41 5.70
N LEU A 24 -20.08 11.41 4.47
CA LEU A 24 -21.06 10.43 3.95
C LEU A 24 -20.65 8.96 4.20
N TRP A 25 -19.34 8.69 4.31
CA TRP A 25 -18.82 7.37 4.65
C TRP A 25 -19.09 6.95 6.10
N GLN A 26 -19.21 7.88 7.05
CA GLN A 26 -19.48 7.61 8.46
C GLN A 26 -20.92 7.12 8.63
N GLU A 27 -21.85 7.76 7.92
CA GLU A 27 -23.25 7.34 7.85
C GLU A 27 -23.35 5.97 7.18
N ALA A 28 -22.69 5.77 6.04
CA ALA A 28 -22.64 4.47 5.38
C ALA A 28 -22.06 3.37 6.27
N TYR A 29 -20.99 3.65 7.02
CA TYR A 29 -20.38 2.72 7.98
C TYR A 29 -21.38 2.28 9.05
N VAL A 30 -22.10 3.23 9.64
CA VAL A 30 -23.12 2.96 10.66
C VAL A 30 -24.29 2.16 10.07
N GLU A 31 -24.75 2.48 8.86
CA GLU A 31 -25.84 1.75 8.20
C GLU A 31 -25.46 0.31 7.86
N TYR A 32 -24.22 0.04 7.42
CA TYR A 32 -23.77 -1.33 7.21
C TYR A 32 -23.69 -2.14 8.52
N LEU A 33 -23.26 -1.54 9.63
CA LEU A 33 -23.27 -2.19 10.94
C LEU A 33 -24.69 -2.52 11.42
N LYS A 34 -25.65 -1.64 11.18
CA LYS A 34 -27.07 -1.90 11.45
C LYS A 34 -27.57 -3.07 10.59
N SER A 35 -27.24 -3.09 9.30
CA SER A 35 -27.60 -4.20 8.40
C SER A 35 -27.05 -5.55 8.88
N ILE A 36 -25.79 -5.60 9.32
CA ILE A 36 -25.19 -6.82 9.90
C ILE A 36 -25.94 -7.28 11.14
N THR A 37 -26.32 -6.35 12.02
CA THR A 37 -27.10 -6.64 13.22
C THR A 37 -28.46 -7.24 12.87
N LEU A 38 -29.17 -6.66 11.90
CA LEU A 38 -30.47 -7.16 11.44
C LEU A 38 -30.37 -8.55 10.80
N ILE A 39 -29.34 -8.78 9.98
CA ILE A 39 -29.11 -10.10 9.37
C ILE A 39 -28.82 -11.14 10.45
N ALA A 40 -28.02 -10.80 11.46
CA ALA A 40 -27.74 -11.68 12.59
C ALA A 40 -28.98 -11.99 13.43
N GLN A 41 -29.88 -11.02 13.62
CA GLN A 41 -31.16 -11.21 14.31
C GLN A 41 -32.09 -12.13 13.51
N ALA A 42 -32.25 -11.89 12.21
CA ALA A 42 -33.07 -12.75 11.34
C ALA A 42 -32.58 -14.21 11.36
N LEU A 43 -31.26 -14.43 11.34
CA LEU A 43 -30.66 -15.77 11.44
C LEU A 43 -30.89 -16.43 12.80
N GLN A 44 -30.94 -15.66 13.89
CA GLN A 44 -31.24 -16.16 15.23
C GLN A 44 -32.71 -16.53 15.38
N GLU A 45 -33.62 -15.74 14.82
CA GLU A 45 -35.07 -16.04 14.79
C GLU A 45 -35.36 -17.31 13.98
N GLU A 46 -34.68 -17.49 12.84
CA GLU A 46 -34.71 -18.73 12.05
C GLU A 46 -34.21 -19.92 12.87
N ALA A 47 -33.10 -19.76 13.61
CA ALA A 47 -32.57 -20.81 14.47
C ALA A 47 -33.50 -21.14 15.66
N ALA A 48 -34.21 -20.15 16.20
CA ALA A 48 -35.14 -20.32 17.32
C ALA A 48 -36.49 -20.92 16.89
N SER A 49 -36.96 -20.58 15.68
CA SER A 49 -38.20 -21.10 15.10
C SER A 49 -38.04 -22.50 14.47
N THR A 50 -36.81 -22.92 14.15
CA THR A 50 -36.53 -24.23 13.54
C THR A 50 -36.51 -25.35 14.59
N GLY A 51 -37.70 -25.73 15.06
CA GLY A 51 -37.90 -26.92 15.88
C GLY A 51 -37.80 -28.25 15.11
N LYS A 52 -37.67 -28.24 13.77
CA LYS A 52 -37.39 -29.42 12.92
C LYS A 52 -37.07 -28.98 11.48
N ALA A 53 -35.98 -29.55 10.94
CA ALA A 53 -35.60 -29.58 9.53
C ALA A 53 -34.95 -28.31 8.92
N GLY A 54 -33.64 -28.18 9.14
CA GLY A 54 -32.70 -27.71 8.13
C GLY A 54 -32.56 -26.19 8.00
N VAL A 55 -31.31 -25.77 7.87
CA VAL A 55 -30.92 -24.42 7.45
C VAL A 55 -31.72 -24.03 6.20
N THR A 56 -32.53 -22.98 6.29
CA THR A 56 -33.35 -22.51 5.15
C THR A 56 -32.45 -22.17 3.96
N PRO A 57 -32.91 -22.35 2.70
CA PRO A 57 -32.09 -22.04 1.52
C PRO A 57 -31.71 -20.55 1.41
N ASP A 58 -32.34 -19.69 2.22
CA ASP A 58 -32.03 -18.26 2.32
C ASP A 58 -30.96 -17.95 3.36
N THR A 59 -30.73 -18.83 4.34
CA THR A 59 -29.60 -18.70 5.29
C THR A 59 -28.24 -18.52 4.59
N PRO A 60 -27.82 -19.36 3.61
CA PRO A 60 -26.54 -19.13 2.93
C PRO A 60 -26.51 -17.84 2.12
N LYS A 61 -27.66 -17.31 1.67
CA LYS A 61 -27.73 -16.02 0.98
C LYS A 61 -27.58 -14.86 1.96
N LEU A 62 -28.22 -14.94 3.12
CA LEU A 62 -28.11 -13.97 4.21
C LEU A 62 -26.67 -13.93 4.78
N LEU A 63 -26.02 -15.08 4.92
CA LEU A 63 -24.62 -15.16 5.33
C LEU A 63 -23.69 -14.50 4.30
N LYS A 64 -23.89 -14.74 3.00
CA LYS A 64 -23.15 -14.04 1.94
C LYS A 64 -23.40 -12.53 1.95
N LEU A 65 -24.62 -12.10 2.24
CA LEU A 65 -24.95 -10.69 2.35
C LEU A 65 -24.23 -10.05 3.55
N ALA A 66 -24.20 -10.73 4.71
CA ALA A 66 -23.43 -10.28 5.87
C ALA A 66 -21.93 -10.18 5.58
N GLU A 67 -21.38 -11.15 4.85
CA GLU A 67 -19.98 -11.12 4.38
C GLU A 67 -19.71 -9.90 3.49
N GLN A 68 -20.58 -9.61 2.54
CA GLN A 68 -20.47 -8.42 1.69
C GLN A 68 -20.58 -7.11 2.49
N CYS A 69 -21.51 -7.03 3.46
CA CYS A 69 -21.61 -5.88 4.35
C CYS A 69 -20.32 -5.69 5.16
N LEU A 70 -19.72 -6.77 5.66
CA LEU A 70 -18.44 -6.73 6.37
C LEU A 70 -17.29 -6.25 5.47
N GLU A 71 -17.21 -6.70 4.22
CA GLU A 71 -16.19 -6.21 3.28
C GLU A 71 -16.33 -4.71 3.01
N ARG A 72 -17.56 -4.18 2.92
CA ARG A 72 -17.79 -2.73 2.79
C ARG A 72 -17.42 -1.96 4.05
N VAL A 73 -17.76 -2.47 5.24
CA VAL A 73 -17.35 -1.88 6.53
C VAL A 73 -15.83 -1.85 6.66
N LYS A 74 -15.13 -2.93 6.31
CA LYS A 74 -13.67 -3.00 6.29
C LYS A 74 -13.07 -1.99 5.30
N SER A 75 -13.62 -1.87 4.10
CA SER A 75 -13.17 -0.90 3.11
C SER A 75 -13.33 0.54 3.60
N ILE A 76 -14.44 0.86 4.25
CA ILE A 76 -14.67 2.19 4.83
C ILE A 76 -13.72 2.42 6.01
N ALA A 77 -13.54 1.43 6.89
CA ALA A 77 -12.60 1.52 8.01
C ALA A 77 -11.14 1.66 7.54
N ALA A 78 -10.75 1.01 6.45
CA ALA A 78 -9.43 1.18 5.85
C ALA A 78 -9.24 2.61 5.31
N ALA A 79 -10.25 3.17 4.65
CA ALA A 79 -10.26 4.57 4.22
C ALA A 79 -10.19 5.57 5.39
N LEU A 80 -10.57 5.14 6.60
CA LEU A 80 -10.45 5.91 7.84
C LEU A 80 -9.13 5.74 8.58
N GLY A 81 -8.55 4.56 8.48
CA GLY A 81 -7.25 4.22 9.02
C GLY A 81 -6.09 4.84 8.23
N ASP A 82 -6.31 5.22 6.97
CA ASP A 82 -5.29 5.82 6.10
C ASP A 82 -5.09 7.34 6.36
N ARG A 83 -4.88 7.69 7.63
CA ARG A 83 -3.90 8.75 7.95
C ARG A 83 -2.51 8.10 7.92
N PRO A 84 -1.49 8.79 7.39
CA PRO A 84 -0.36 8.14 6.75
C PRO A 84 0.55 7.50 7.78
N VAL A 85 0.51 6.17 7.91
CA VAL A 85 1.59 5.43 8.55
C VAL A 85 1.77 4.07 7.86
N LEU A 86 2.72 4.04 6.92
CA LEU A 86 3.62 2.92 6.61
C LEU A 86 2.99 1.57 6.20
N HIS A 87 3.05 1.31 4.89
CA HIS A 87 3.53 0.07 4.26
C HIS A 87 3.20 -1.27 4.95
N ARG A 88 2.36 -2.09 4.30
CA ARG A 88 2.66 -3.48 3.87
C ARG A 88 1.42 -4.38 3.86
N ARG A 89 0.75 -4.49 2.70
CA ARG A 89 0.80 -5.72 1.90
C ARG A 89 0.17 -5.52 0.52
N VAL A 90 0.98 -5.86 -0.47
CA VAL A 90 0.67 -6.03 -1.89
C VAL A 90 -0.49 -7.00 -2.10
N CYS A 91 -1.46 -6.60 -2.91
CA CYS A 91 -2.05 -7.41 -3.98
C CYS A 91 -2.30 -6.48 -5.18
N SER A 92 -1.61 -6.74 -6.29
CA SER A 92 -1.87 -6.22 -7.65
C SER A 92 -3.33 -6.53 -8.07
N ASP A 93 -3.99 -5.89 -9.03
CA ASP A 93 -3.66 -5.49 -10.41
C ASP A 93 -4.92 -4.76 -10.91
N GLU A 94 -4.90 -3.57 -11.49
CA GLU A 94 -4.90 -3.36 -12.95
C GLU A 94 -5.10 -1.85 -13.21
N GLY A 95 -4.50 -1.33 -14.28
CA GLY A 95 -5.03 -0.15 -14.96
C GLY A 95 -4.50 1.21 -14.48
N GLY A 96 -3.35 1.59 -15.03
CA GLY A 96 -2.77 2.92 -14.85
C GLY A 96 -3.70 4.09 -15.21
N LYS A 97 -3.75 5.05 -14.28
CA LYS A 97 -3.70 6.48 -14.55
C LYS A 97 -3.22 7.15 -13.28
N LEU A 98 -1.93 7.45 -13.23
CA LEU A 98 -1.40 8.49 -12.36
C LEU A 98 -2.15 9.77 -12.74
N SER A 99 -3.12 10.16 -11.91
CA SER A 99 -3.76 11.46 -12.04
C SER A 99 -2.71 12.55 -11.78
N PRO A 100 -2.66 13.61 -12.60
CA PRO A 100 -1.42 13.93 -13.29
C PRO A 100 -0.60 15.07 -12.70
N PHE A 101 -1.03 15.76 -11.65
CA PHE A 101 -0.27 16.90 -11.13
C PHE A 101 -0.47 17.07 -9.63
N LEU A 102 0.40 16.43 -8.87
CA LEU A 102 0.78 16.98 -7.57
C LEU A 102 1.68 18.20 -7.84
N PRO A 103 1.51 19.33 -7.12
CA PRO A 103 2.44 20.45 -7.17
C PRO A 103 3.89 19.93 -7.08
N PRO A 104 4.84 20.47 -7.87
CA PRO A 104 6.20 19.93 -7.95
C PRO A 104 6.87 19.82 -6.58
N GLU A 105 6.45 20.64 -5.62
CA GLU A 105 6.90 20.62 -4.23
C GLU A 105 6.46 19.36 -3.47
N ILE A 106 5.27 18.82 -3.75
CA ILE A 106 4.76 17.59 -3.11
C ILE A 106 5.39 16.37 -3.78
N PHE A 107 5.53 16.38 -5.10
CA PHE A 107 6.20 15.30 -5.84
C PHE A 107 7.67 15.17 -5.42
N GLN A 108 8.37 16.30 -5.29
CA GLN A 108 9.75 16.34 -4.81
C GLN A 108 9.86 15.87 -3.36
N LYS A 109 8.95 16.30 -2.46
CA LYS A 109 8.95 15.86 -1.06
C LYS A 109 8.67 14.37 -0.91
N LEU A 110 7.75 13.82 -1.69
CA LEU A 110 7.45 12.39 -1.68
C LEU A 110 8.61 11.58 -2.25
N GLN A 111 9.20 12.00 -3.37
CA GLN A 111 10.40 11.35 -3.90
C GLN A 111 11.59 11.43 -2.93
N ILE A 112 11.78 12.56 -2.26
CA ILE A 112 12.83 12.72 -1.23
C ILE A 112 12.55 11.82 -0.02
N ALA A 113 11.31 11.78 0.47
CA ALA A 113 10.93 10.96 1.63
C ALA A 113 10.96 9.45 1.33
N GLU A 114 10.59 9.07 0.12
CA GLU A 114 10.65 7.68 -0.37
C GLU A 114 12.09 7.26 -0.65
N ALA A 115 12.92 8.14 -1.24
CA ALA A 115 14.36 7.92 -1.37
C ALA A 115 15.06 7.82 -0.01
N GLN A 116 14.68 8.62 0.98
CA GLN A 116 15.21 8.54 2.35
C GLN A 116 14.81 7.22 3.05
N SER A 117 13.56 6.78 2.88
CA SER A 117 13.06 5.54 3.48
C SER A 117 13.65 4.29 2.81
N CYS A 118 13.96 4.36 1.51
CA CYS A 118 14.69 3.32 0.79
C CYS A 118 16.22 3.38 1.06
N SER A 119 16.79 4.55 1.35
CA SER A 119 18.24 4.73 1.61
C SER A 119 18.73 4.11 2.91
N TYR A 120 17.86 3.88 3.91
CA TYR A 120 18.29 3.23 5.17
C TYR A 120 18.49 1.71 5.02
N ARG A 121 18.01 1.12 3.92
CA ARG A 121 18.47 -0.19 3.46
C ARG A 121 19.39 -0.01 2.25
N GLU A 122 20.39 0.85 2.38
CA GLU A 122 21.50 0.91 1.44
C GLU A 122 22.15 -0.47 1.40
N LEU A 123 21.75 -1.25 0.39
CA LEU A 123 22.36 -2.53 0.10
C LEU A 123 23.80 -2.28 -0.31
N THR A 124 24.69 -3.17 0.09
CA THR A 124 26.05 -3.14 -0.44
C THR A 124 25.98 -3.21 -1.98
N PRO A 125 26.92 -2.58 -2.72
CA PRO A 125 26.92 -2.66 -4.17
C PRO A 125 26.86 -4.11 -4.69
N LEU A 126 27.41 -5.05 -3.92
CA LEU A 126 27.39 -6.48 -4.22
C LEU A 126 26.00 -7.11 -4.01
N GLU A 127 25.29 -6.76 -2.94
CA GLU A 127 23.91 -7.22 -2.71
C GLU A 127 22.95 -6.66 -3.77
N GLU A 128 23.11 -5.40 -4.17
CA GLU A 128 22.30 -4.82 -5.24
C GLU A 128 22.47 -5.60 -6.55
N ALA A 129 23.72 -5.90 -6.95
CA ALA A 129 23.99 -6.73 -8.12
C ALA A 129 23.44 -8.15 -7.99
N SER A 130 23.44 -8.73 -6.79
CA SER A 130 22.85 -10.05 -6.54
C SER A 130 21.34 -10.06 -6.79
N LEU A 131 20.61 -9.06 -6.29
CA LEU A 131 19.17 -8.92 -6.54
C LEU A 131 18.88 -8.72 -8.03
N GLN A 132 19.67 -7.87 -8.70
CA GLN A 132 19.54 -7.66 -10.14
C GLN A 132 19.79 -8.98 -10.90
N ASN A 133 20.80 -9.76 -10.50
CA ASN A 133 21.11 -11.04 -11.12
C ASN A 133 20.01 -12.08 -10.87
N GLN A 134 19.38 -12.09 -9.70
CA GLN A 134 18.19 -12.92 -9.45
C GLN A 134 17.05 -12.55 -10.40
N LYS A 135 16.76 -11.25 -10.57
CA LYS A 135 15.75 -10.77 -11.51
C LYS A 135 16.08 -11.16 -12.95
N LEU A 136 17.34 -11.03 -13.37
CA LEU A 136 17.80 -11.43 -14.69
C LEU A 136 17.61 -12.93 -14.93
N LYS A 137 17.99 -13.76 -13.94
CA LYS A 137 17.81 -15.21 -14.00
C LYS A 137 16.33 -15.59 -14.10
N ALA A 138 15.46 -14.99 -13.29
CA ALA A 138 14.02 -15.22 -13.36
C ALA A 138 13.44 -14.83 -14.73
N ALA A 139 13.84 -13.68 -15.27
CA ALA A 139 13.41 -13.23 -16.59
C ALA A 139 13.93 -14.12 -17.74
N TYR A 140 15.12 -14.70 -17.59
CA TYR A 140 15.67 -15.69 -18.50
C TYR A 140 14.86 -17.00 -18.43
N GLU A 141 14.61 -17.53 -17.24
CA GLU A 141 13.83 -18.76 -17.04
C GLU A 141 12.42 -18.62 -17.65
N ALA A 142 11.75 -17.49 -17.42
CA ALA A 142 10.46 -17.21 -18.03
C ALA A 142 10.51 -17.15 -19.58
N ARG A 143 11.61 -16.66 -20.16
CA ARG A 143 11.81 -16.66 -21.62
C ARG A 143 12.09 -18.06 -22.16
N VAL A 144 12.93 -18.84 -21.48
CA VAL A 144 13.26 -20.21 -21.87
C VAL A 144 12.04 -21.13 -21.77
N ALA A 145 11.19 -20.96 -20.76
CA ALA A 145 9.95 -21.72 -20.61
C ALA A 145 8.96 -21.52 -21.77
N ARG A 146 9.02 -20.37 -22.44
CA ARG A 146 8.19 -20.05 -23.61
C ARG A 146 8.81 -20.48 -24.94
N LEU A 147 10.09 -20.84 -24.96
CA LEU A 147 10.80 -21.25 -26.18
C LEU A 147 10.50 -22.72 -26.50
N ASN A 148 10.31 -23.00 -27.79
CA ASN A 148 10.12 -24.37 -28.24
C ASN A 148 11.45 -25.14 -28.22
N PRO A 149 11.43 -26.46 -27.95
CA PRO A 149 12.66 -27.28 -27.96
C PRO A 149 13.42 -27.25 -29.30
N SER A 150 12.74 -26.95 -30.40
CA SER A 150 13.33 -26.79 -31.74
C SER A 150 14.17 -25.51 -31.90
N GLN A 151 14.03 -24.52 -31.01
CA GLN A 151 14.70 -23.22 -31.07
C GLN A 151 16.04 -23.22 -30.31
N ALA A 152 16.88 -24.23 -30.55
CA ALA A 152 18.14 -24.45 -29.83
C ALA A 152 19.12 -23.26 -29.93
N VAL A 153 19.24 -22.65 -31.11
CA VAL A 153 20.14 -21.50 -31.34
C VAL A 153 19.73 -20.29 -30.49
N GLN A 154 18.43 -20.01 -30.39
CA GLN A 154 17.91 -18.90 -29.59
C GLN A 154 18.14 -19.15 -28.10
N LYS A 155 17.92 -20.39 -27.63
CA LYS A 155 18.22 -20.79 -26.25
C LYS A 155 19.68 -20.55 -25.90
N THR A 156 20.62 -21.02 -26.74
CA THR A 156 22.06 -20.82 -26.53
C THR A 156 22.43 -19.34 -26.49
N SER A 157 21.90 -18.53 -27.41
CA SER A 157 22.14 -17.08 -27.44
C SER A 157 21.66 -16.39 -26.15
N LEU A 158 20.47 -16.75 -25.66
CA LEU A 158 19.94 -16.23 -24.40
C LEU A 158 20.77 -16.66 -23.19
N THR A 159 21.27 -17.89 -23.16
CA THR A 159 22.12 -18.39 -22.08
C THR A 159 23.43 -17.60 -22.00
N LEU A 160 24.11 -17.41 -23.14
CA LEU A 160 25.36 -16.63 -23.20
C LEU A 160 25.12 -15.17 -22.83
N SER A 161 24.01 -14.59 -23.28
CA SER A 161 23.63 -13.21 -22.94
C SER A 161 23.42 -13.03 -21.44
N LEU A 162 22.71 -13.97 -20.79
CA LEU A 162 22.52 -13.95 -19.34
C LEU A 162 23.86 -14.02 -18.61
N GLN A 163 24.74 -14.95 -18.98
CA GLN A 163 26.05 -15.11 -18.36
C GLN A 163 26.89 -13.84 -18.46
N ARG A 164 26.94 -13.21 -19.64
CA ARG A 164 27.64 -11.95 -19.86
C ARG A 164 27.11 -10.86 -18.94
N GLN A 165 25.80 -10.69 -18.87
CA GLN A 165 25.17 -9.62 -18.09
C GLN A 165 25.35 -9.84 -16.58
N MET A 166 25.24 -11.08 -16.09
CA MET A 166 25.49 -11.41 -14.70
C MET A 166 26.95 -11.12 -14.30
N MET A 167 27.89 -11.51 -15.15
CA MET A 167 29.32 -11.26 -14.91
C MET A 167 29.64 -9.76 -14.93
N GLU A 168 29.10 -9.01 -15.89
CA GLU A 168 29.25 -7.56 -15.99
C GLU A 168 28.76 -6.85 -14.71
N ASN A 169 27.57 -7.23 -14.22
CA ASN A 169 27.02 -6.70 -12.97
C ASN A 169 27.92 -6.98 -11.76
N LEU A 170 28.46 -8.20 -11.66
CA LEU A 170 29.35 -8.58 -10.55
C LEU A 170 30.67 -7.81 -10.58
N VAL A 171 31.29 -7.66 -11.76
CA VAL A 171 32.56 -6.93 -11.90
C VAL A 171 32.39 -5.47 -11.51
N ILE A 172 31.31 -4.82 -11.97
CA ILE A 172 31.01 -3.43 -11.63
C ILE A 172 30.76 -3.27 -10.13
N ALA A 173 29.96 -4.15 -9.54
CA ALA A 173 29.65 -4.10 -8.12
C ALA A 173 30.90 -4.30 -7.25
N LYS A 174 31.75 -5.28 -7.59
CA LYS A 174 32.99 -5.55 -6.86
C LYS A 174 33.94 -4.35 -6.92
N ALA A 175 34.10 -3.72 -8.07
CA ALA A 175 34.93 -2.51 -8.20
C ALA A 175 34.41 -1.34 -7.33
N ARG A 176 33.08 -1.18 -7.26
CA ARG A 176 32.45 -0.18 -6.38
C ARG A 176 32.68 -0.49 -4.91
N GLU A 177 32.51 -1.75 -4.52
CA GLU A 177 32.73 -2.21 -3.15
C GLU A 177 34.18 -2.02 -2.70
N GLU A 178 35.16 -2.45 -3.51
CA GLU A 178 36.58 -2.24 -3.22
C GLU A 178 36.93 -0.76 -3.06
N THR A 179 36.33 0.11 -3.89
CA THR A 179 36.51 1.56 -3.79
C THR A 179 35.96 2.12 -2.47
N LEU A 180 34.80 1.64 -2.04
CA LEU A 180 34.21 2.02 -0.75
C LEU A 180 35.04 1.51 0.42
N GLN A 181 35.50 0.25 0.37
CA GLN A 181 36.33 -0.36 1.40
C GLN A 181 37.64 0.41 1.61
N ARG A 182 38.36 0.75 0.53
CA ARG A 182 39.59 1.56 0.62
C ARG A 182 39.35 2.90 1.31
N LYS A 183 38.24 3.58 1.00
CA LYS A 183 37.87 4.86 1.63
C LYS A 183 37.58 4.69 3.13
N MET A 184 36.94 3.60 3.51
CA MET A 184 36.62 3.29 4.91
C MET A 184 37.91 3.00 5.71
N GLU A 185 38.82 2.22 5.15
CA GLU A 185 40.10 1.89 5.77
C GLU A 185 41.01 3.11 5.91
N GLU A 186 41.12 3.94 4.88
CA GLU A 186 41.89 5.18 4.91
C GLU A 186 41.39 6.12 6.01
N ARG A 187 40.06 6.29 6.12
CA ARG A 187 39.45 7.07 7.21
C ARG A 187 39.78 6.49 8.58
N ARG A 188 39.71 5.17 8.72
CA ARG A 188 40.02 4.48 9.98
C ARG A 188 41.47 4.72 10.40
N LEU A 189 42.42 4.61 9.46
CA LEU A 189 43.84 4.85 9.70
C LEU A 189 44.11 6.29 10.13
N ARG A 190 43.53 7.29 9.45
CA ARG A 190 43.69 8.70 9.82
C ARG A 190 43.17 9.01 11.22
N LEU A 191 42.03 8.42 11.61
CA LEU A 191 41.50 8.57 12.96
C LEU A 191 42.43 7.93 14.01
N GLN A 192 43.01 6.77 13.69
CA GLN A 192 43.97 6.10 14.57
C GLN A 192 45.26 6.90 14.73
N GLU A 193 45.79 7.46 13.65
CA GLU A 193 46.96 8.34 13.67
C GLU A 193 46.71 9.61 14.50
N ALA A 194 45.52 10.21 14.39
CA ALA A 194 45.14 11.36 15.19
C ALA A 194 44.96 11.03 16.68
N ALA A 195 44.49 9.83 17.01
CA ALA A 195 44.33 9.37 18.40
C ALA A 195 45.67 8.98 19.06
N ASN A 196 46.67 8.58 18.27
CA ASN A 196 48.00 8.22 18.73
C ASN A 196 48.98 9.41 18.81
N ARG A 197 48.51 10.62 18.52
CA ARG A 197 49.31 11.87 18.50
C ARG A 197 49.03 12.70 19.74
#